data_AF-A0A1T4KLF2-F1
#
_entry.id   AF-A0A1T4KLF2-F1
#
_cell.length_a   1.000
_cell.length_b   1.000
_cell.length_c   1.000
_cell.angle_alpha   90.00
_cell.angle_beta   90.00
_cell.angle_gamma   90.00
#
_symmetry.space_group_name_H-M   'P 1'
#
loop_
_entity.id
_entity.type
_entity.pdbx_description
1 polymer ?
#
loop_
_entity_poly.entity_id
_entity_poly.type
_entity_poly.pdbx_seq_one_letter_code
_entity_poly.pdbx_strand_id
1 'polypeptide(L)'
;MRHLLSILLILFVVSCKTDKPNGMLKQDAQISINVISGTAPRAESDEEQPLTPLEVVKQAWAVHLIGHGMTKDADRVIHETQRDLENIAIKMFGSDIIGDTPRTKGQLQKFFIGGKDVYFTTKEDKDTIGYIPNKVLQEAYTKVIVAYEAGNYEEVYKLFQSAYTAVPCTGKQYRELKAKNQH
;
A
#
# COMPACT_ATOMS: atom_id res chain seq x y z
N MET A 1 61.23 -15.87 8.21
CA MET A 1 59.98 -15.73 9.00
C MET A 1 59.30 -14.41 8.64
N ARG A 2 58.06 -14.50 8.12
CA ARG A 2 57.04 -13.47 7.90
C ARG A 2 57.47 -12.05 7.46
N HIS A 3 57.43 -11.83 6.15
CA HIS A 3 57.11 -10.51 5.58
C HIS A 3 55.62 -10.23 5.84
N LEU A 4 55.30 -9.16 6.57
CA LEU A 4 53.93 -8.63 6.66
C LEU A 4 53.66 -7.81 5.38
N LEU A 5 52.84 -8.37 4.49
CA LEU A 5 52.23 -7.63 3.39
C LEU A 5 51.05 -6.82 3.97
N SER A 6 51.21 -5.52 4.13
CA SER A 6 50.10 -4.62 4.45
C SER A 6 49.29 -4.36 3.18
N ILE A 7 48.15 -5.04 3.03
CA ILE A 7 47.16 -4.77 1.98
C ILE A 7 46.47 -3.45 2.34
N LEU A 8 46.87 -2.37 1.66
CA LEU A 8 46.17 -1.09 1.70
C LEU A 8 44.89 -1.24 0.85
N LEU A 9 43.77 -1.57 1.49
CA LEU A 9 42.45 -1.60 0.88
C LEU A 9 42.01 -0.15 0.62
N ILE A 10 42.21 0.34 -0.60
CA ILE A 10 41.70 1.64 -1.04
C ILE A 10 40.17 1.48 -1.22
N LEU A 11 39.42 1.85 -0.20
CA LEU A 11 37.99 2.10 -0.29
C LEU A 11 37.79 3.37 -1.13
N PHE A 12 37.57 3.21 -2.43
CA PHE A 12 36.95 4.24 -3.25
C PHE A 12 35.50 4.39 -2.78
N VAL A 13 35.27 5.22 -1.77
CA VAL A 13 33.97 5.87 -1.61
C VAL A 13 33.85 6.84 -2.78
N VAL A 14 33.30 6.34 -3.89
CA VAL A 14 32.69 7.18 -4.91
C VAL A 14 31.53 7.87 -4.21
N SER A 15 31.82 9.01 -3.57
CA SER A 15 30.83 10.03 -3.29
C SER A 15 30.49 10.65 -4.64
N CYS A 16 29.78 9.89 -5.49
CA CYS A 16 28.94 10.51 -6.48
C CYS A 16 28.05 11.46 -5.68
N LYS A 17 28.31 12.76 -5.81
CA LYS A 17 27.27 13.78 -5.67
C LYS A 17 26.24 13.41 -6.73
N THR A 18 25.38 12.47 -6.43
CA THR A 18 24.14 12.32 -7.16
C THR A 18 23.39 13.59 -6.82
N ASP A 19 23.34 14.53 -7.75
CA ASP A 19 22.22 15.45 -7.80
C ASP A 19 20.98 14.60 -7.52
N LYS A 20 20.23 14.94 -6.46
CA LYS A 20 18.97 14.24 -6.16
C LYS A 20 18.23 14.13 -7.49
N PRO A 21 17.82 12.94 -7.92
CA PRO A 21 17.19 12.80 -9.22
C PRO A 21 16.05 13.81 -9.26
N ASN A 22 16.11 14.71 -10.24
CA ASN A 22 15.12 15.76 -10.41
C ASN A 22 13.82 15.19 -11.01
N GLY A 23 13.58 13.89 -10.77
CA GLY A 23 12.51 13.14 -11.38
C GLY A 23 11.23 13.31 -10.58
N MET A 24 10.16 13.49 -11.32
CA MET A 24 8.81 13.48 -10.81
C MET A 24 8.24 12.08 -11.02
N LEU A 25 7.43 11.60 -10.08
CA LEU A 25 6.55 10.48 -10.37
C LEU A 25 5.67 10.86 -11.56
N LYS A 26 5.60 9.97 -12.57
CA LYS A 26 4.67 10.06 -13.70
C LYS A 26 3.23 10.11 -13.19
N GLN A 27 2.53 11.20 -13.50
CA GLN A 27 1.19 11.47 -12.97
C GLN A 27 0.11 10.52 -13.51
N ASP A 28 0.35 9.89 -14.66
CA ASP A 28 -0.54 8.94 -15.32
C ASP A 28 -0.27 7.48 -14.94
N ALA A 29 0.66 7.23 -14.02
CA ALA A 29 0.88 5.90 -13.48
C ALA A 29 -0.43 5.37 -12.86
N GLN A 30 -0.89 4.22 -13.33
CA GLN A 30 -2.04 3.56 -12.74
C GLN A 30 -1.58 2.77 -11.51
N ILE A 31 -2.20 3.07 -10.37
CA ILE A 31 -2.06 2.29 -9.14
C ILE A 31 -3.40 1.64 -8.87
N SER A 32 -3.36 0.39 -8.45
CA SER A 32 -4.54 -0.35 -8.03
C SER A 32 -4.33 -0.99 -6.67
N ILE A 33 -5.43 -1.20 -5.97
CA ILE A 33 -5.50 -2.09 -4.82
C ILE A 33 -5.94 -3.45 -5.34
N ASN A 34 -5.01 -4.40 -5.41
CA ASN A 34 -5.34 -5.77 -5.80
C ASN A 34 -6.12 -6.44 -4.67
N VAL A 35 -7.06 -7.32 -4.99
CA VAL A 35 -7.70 -8.16 -3.98
C VAL A 35 -7.35 -9.61 -4.25
N ILE A 36 -6.72 -10.27 -3.27
CA ILE A 36 -6.30 -11.66 -3.39
C ILE A 36 -6.95 -12.50 -2.30
N SER A 37 -7.08 -13.80 -2.54
CA SER A 37 -7.45 -14.72 -1.46
C SER A 37 -6.39 -14.67 -0.38
N GLY A 38 -6.81 -14.45 0.86
CA GLY A 38 -5.91 -14.50 2.01
C GLY A 38 -5.37 -15.90 2.26
N THR A 39 -4.32 -15.99 3.07
CA THR A 39 -3.85 -17.25 3.67
C THR A 39 -4.64 -17.63 4.92
N ALA A 40 -5.60 -16.80 5.36
CA ALA A 40 -6.49 -17.14 6.45
C ALA A 40 -7.27 -18.41 6.05
N PRO A 41 -7.14 -19.51 6.79
CA PRO A 41 -7.87 -20.74 6.47
C PRO A 41 -9.36 -20.41 6.46
N ARG A 42 -10.04 -20.81 5.38
CA ARG A 42 -11.49 -20.82 5.32
C ARG A 42 -11.95 -21.69 6.48
N ALA A 43 -12.49 -21.10 7.54
CA ALA A 43 -12.88 -21.85 8.71
C ALA A 43 -13.92 -22.90 8.27
N GLU A 44 -13.69 -24.18 8.57
CA GLU A 44 -14.60 -25.28 8.21
C GLU A 44 -15.88 -25.29 9.08
N SER A 45 -16.26 -24.16 9.68
CA SER A 45 -17.38 -24.04 10.61
C SER A 45 -18.49 -23.13 10.08
N ASP A 46 -19.68 -23.22 10.68
CA ASP A 46 -20.89 -22.39 10.47
C ASP A 46 -20.68 -20.86 10.71
N GLU A 47 -19.43 -20.39 10.77
CA GLU A 47 -19.11 -18.97 10.82
C GLU A 47 -19.28 -18.33 9.44
N GLU A 48 -19.75 -17.08 9.44
CA GLU A 48 -19.86 -16.24 8.25
C GLU A 48 -18.52 -16.19 7.50
N GLN A 49 -18.56 -16.64 6.25
CA GLN A 49 -17.38 -16.76 5.42
C GLN A 49 -17.04 -15.41 4.79
N PRO A 50 -15.75 -15.05 4.66
CA PRO A 50 -15.36 -13.89 3.88
C PRO A 50 -15.89 -13.95 2.46
N LEU A 51 -16.18 -12.79 1.89
CA LEU A 51 -16.42 -12.66 0.46
C LEU A 51 -15.23 -13.18 -0.34
N THR A 52 -15.47 -13.66 -1.57
CA THR A 52 -14.39 -13.88 -2.52
C THR A 52 -13.73 -12.56 -2.91
N PRO A 53 -12.48 -12.56 -3.40
CA PRO A 53 -11.83 -11.36 -3.90
C PRO A 53 -12.67 -10.59 -4.94
N LEU A 54 -13.32 -11.31 -5.87
CA LEU A 54 -14.19 -10.69 -6.86
C LEU A 54 -15.42 -10.02 -6.23
N GLU A 55 -16.02 -10.66 -5.21
CA GLU A 55 -17.15 -10.07 -4.49
C GLU A 55 -16.76 -8.85 -3.68
N VAL A 56 -15.56 -8.83 -3.07
CA VAL A 56 -15.02 -7.63 -2.42
C VAL A 56 -14.93 -6.49 -3.42
N VAL A 57 -14.33 -6.69 -4.60
CA VAL A 57 -14.23 -5.64 -5.62
C VAL A 57 -15.61 -5.17 -6.09
N LYS A 58 -16.57 -6.08 -6.26
CA LYS A 58 -17.94 -5.73 -6.67
C LYS A 58 -18.68 -4.91 -5.61
N GLN A 59 -18.51 -5.24 -4.32
CA GLN A 59 -19.30 -4.70 -3.22
C GLN A 59 -18.64 -3.54 -2.48
N ALA A 60 -17.32 -3.33 -2.66
CA ALA A 60 -16.59 -2.25 -2.02
C ALA A 60 -17.20 -0.87 -2.36
N TRP A 61 -17.65 -0.19 -1.32
CA TRP A 61 -18.26 1.13 -1.40
C TRP A 61 -17.30 2.22 -0.91
N ALA A 62 -16.56 1.96 0.15
CA ALA A 62 -15.60 2.91 0.70
C ALA A 62 -14.33 2.19 1.16
N VAL A 63 -13.20 2.89 1.04
CA VAL A 63 -11.96 2.58 1.72
C VAL A 63 -11.80 3.52 2.90
N HIS A 64 -11.48 2.96 4.06
CA HIS A 64 -11.24 3.66 5.31
C HIS A 64 -9.77 3.52 5.68
N LEU A 65 -9.18 4.54 6.27
CA LEU A 65 -7.81 4.53 6.76
C LEU A 65 -7.56 5.63 7.80
N ILE A 66 -6.56 5.44 8.64
CA ILE A 66 -5.90 6.54 9.35
C ILE A 66 -4.72 6.98 8.49
N GLY A 67 -4.87 8.12 7.81
CA GLY A 67 -3.82 8.66 6.93
C GLY A 67 -2.52 8.97 7.67
N HIS A 68 -1.41 9.01 6.94
CA HIS A 68 -0.11 9.34 7.52
C HIS A 68 -0.12 10.69 8.23
N GLY A 69 0.31 10.73 9.50
CA GLY A 69 0.30 11.94 10.33
C GLY A 69 -1.07 12.31 10.90
N MET A 70 -2.10 11.51 10.65
CA MET A 70 -3.45 11.72 11.17
C MET A 70 -3.71 10.91 12.44
N THR A 71 -4.67 11.37 13.24
CA THR A 71 -5.15 10.68 14.45
C THR A 71 -6.62 10.24 14.35
N LYS A 72 -7.31 10.64 13.28
CA LYS A 72 -8.70 10.29 13.01
C LYS A 72 -8.81 9.49 11.73
N ASP A 73 -9.84 8.66 11.66
CA ASP A 73 -10.20 7.94 10.45
C ASP A 73 -10.58 8.93 9.35
N ALA A 74 -10.17 8.60 8.15
CA ALA A 74 -10.60 9.19 6.90
C ALA A 74 -11.22 8.09 6.04
N ASP A 75 -12.17 8.47 5.20
CA ASP A 75 -12.79 7.58 4.25
C ASP A 75 -12.81 8.20 2.86
N ARG A 76 -12.90 7.31 1.87
CA ARG A 76 -13.12 7.70 0.48
C ARG A 76 -14.08 6.72 -0.18
N VAL A 77 -15.06 7.30 -0.88
CA VAL A 77 -16.00 6.54 -1.72
C VAL A 77 -15.28 5.97 -2.94
N ILE A 78 -15.58 4.71 -3.23
CA ILE A 78 -15.14 3.98 -4.42
C ILE A 78 -16.28 4.02 -5.44
N HIS A 79 -16.02 4.68 -6.56
CA HIS A 79 -16.97 4.73 -7.66
C HIS A 79 -16.96 3.42 -8.45
N GLU A 80 -18.08 3.10 -9.12
CA GLU A 80 -18.20 1.89 -9.93
C GLU A 80 -17.11 1.79 -11.01
N THR A 81 -16.72 2.92 -11.60
CA THR A 81 -15.66 3.00 -12.63
C THR A 81 -14.26 2.65 -12.10
N GLN A 82 -14.07 2.64 -10.79
CA GLN A 82 -12.83 2.22 -10.15
C GLN A 82 -12.77 0.71 -9.92
N ARG A 83 -13.88 -0.01 -10.03
CA ARG A 83 -13.92 -1.46 -9.83
C ARG A 83 -13.43 -2.16 -11.08
N ASP A 84 -12.23 -2.72 -11.01
CA ASP A 84 -11.64 -3.52 -12.08
C ASP A 84 -11.98 -4.99 -11.84
N LEU A 85 -13.08 -5.44 -12.43
CA LEU A 85 -13.57 -6.81 -12.25
C LEU A 85 -12.73 -7.85 -13.01
N GLU A 86 -12.03 -7.43 -14.07
CA GLU A 86 -11.17 -8.31 -14.87
C GLU A 86 -9.87 -8.61 -14.14
N ASN A 87 -9.26 -7.58 -13.55
CA ASN A 87 -8.01 -7.69 -12.80
C ASN A 87 -8.21 -7.95 -11.31
N ILE A 88 -9.46 -8.00 -10.83
CA ILE A 88 -9.83 -8.17 -9.42
C ILE A 88 -9.10 -7.11 -8.56
N ALA A 89 -9.35 -5.84 -8.89
CA ALA A 89 -8.68 -4.72 -8.25
C ALA A 89 -9.58 -3.48 -8.13
N ILE A 90 -9.20 -2.55 -7.25
CA ILE A 90 -9.80 -1.22 -7.12
C ILE A 90 -8.79 -0.19 -7.63
N LYS A 91 -9.10 0.50 -8.72
CA LYS A 91 -8.27 1.56 -9.30
C LYS A 91 -8.18 2.74 -8.33
N MET A 92 -6.96 3.18 -8.05
CA MET A 92 -6.70 4.41 -7.31
C MET A 92 -6.53 5.57 -8.30
N PHE A 93 -6.76 6.80 -7.83
CA PHE A 93 -6.34 7.96 -8.59
C PHE A 93 -4.84 8.14 -8.41
N GLY A 94 -4.10 8.47 -9.48
CA GLY A 94 -2.68 8.80 -9.36
C GLY A 94 -2.43 9.89 -8.32
N SER A 95 -3.38 10.82 -8.15
CA SER A 95 -3.35 11.88 -7.15
C SER A 95 -3.37 11.41 -5.69
N ASP A 96 -3.79 10.17 -5.43
CA ASP A 96 -3.76 9.58 -4.08
C ASP A 96 -2.32 9.43 -3.55
N ILE A 97 -1.35 9.25 -4.45
CA ILE A 97 0.05 9.02 -4.10
C ILE A 97 1.05 9.93 -4.83
N ILE A 98 0.59 10.72 -5.81
CA ILE A 98 1.41 11.66 -6.59
C ILE A 98 0.75 13.03 -6.55
N GLY A 99 1.46 14.06 -6.12
CA GLY A 99 0.90 15.41 -6.10
C GLY A 99 0.57 15.88 -7.52
N ASP A 100 -0.62 16.46 -7.67
CA ASP A 100 -1.16 16.96 -8.94
C ASP A 100 -1.31 18.48 -8.97
N THR A 101 -1.20 19.14 -7.81
CA THR A 101 -1.25 20.61 -7.69
C THR A 101 0.05 21.25 -8.19
N PRO A 102 0.04 22.52 -8.62
CA PRO A 102 1.27 23.22 -9.02
C PRO A 102 2.40 23.21 -7.97
N ARG A 103 2.07 23.11 -6.67
CA ARG A 103 3.05 23.08 -5.57
C ARG A 103 3.60 21.70 -5.26
N THR A 104 2.84 20.65 -5.57
CA THR A 104 3.19 19.26 -5.22
C THR A 104 3.39 18.38 -6.45
N LYS A 105 3.36 18.96 -7.65
CA LYS A 105 3.38 18.24 -8.92
C LYS A 105 4.50 17.20 -8.95
N GLY A 106 4.12 15.93 -9.11
CA GLY A 106 5.07 14.82 -9.21
C GLY A 106 5.73 14.39 -7.91
N GLN A 107 5.40 15.03 -6.78
CA GLN A 107 5.93 14.67 -5.46
C GLN A 107 5.13 13.51 -4.86
N LEU A 108 5.83 12.63 -4.14
CA LEU A 108 5.19 11.55 -3.40
C LEU A 108 4.24 12.11 -2.33
N GLN A 109 2.98 11.71 -2.38
CA GLN A 109 2.01 11.97 -1.31
C GLN A 109 2.08 10.85 -0.27
N LYS A 110 2.29 11.23 0.99
CA LYS A 110 2.49 10.27 2.08
C LYS A 110 1.20 9.77 2.70
N PHE A 111 0.09 10.48 2.48
CA PHE A 111 -1.18 10.26 3.17
C PHE A 111 -1.65 8.80 3.12
N PHE A 112 -1.72 8.24 1.91
CA PHE A 112 -2.11 6.84 1.70
C PHE A 112 -0.98 5.87 2.05
N ILE A 113 0.23 6.03 1.48
CA ILE A 113 1.32 5.04 1.66
C ILE A 113 1.80 4.87 3.10
N GLY A 114 1.77 5.94 3.89
CA GLY A 114 2.11 5.89 5.30
C GLY A 114 0.89 5.76 6.21
N GLY A 115 -0.29 5.50 5.62
CA GLY A 115 -1.53 5.27 6.34
C GLY A 115 -1.54 3.89 7.01
N LYS A 116 -2.47 3.72 7.95
CA LYS A 116 -2.70 2.49 8.70
C LYS A 116 -4.19 2.23 8.83
N ASP A 117 -4.53 1.04 9.31
CA ASP A 117 -5.90 0.57 9.52
C ASP A 117 -6.71 0.68 8.22
N VAL A 118 -6.17 0.17 7.11
CA VAL A 118 -6.85 0.27 5.81
C VAL A 118 -7.85 -0.87 5.66
N TYR A 119 -9.14 -0.53 5.53
CA TYR A 119 -10.21 -1.52 5.36
C TYR A 119 -11.33 -1.03 4.43
N PHE A 120 -12.10 -1.98 3.90
CA PHE A 120 -13.16 -1.74 2.92
C PHE A 120 -14.52 -2.08 3.52
N THR A 121 -15.54 -1.29 3.20
CA THR A 121 -16.92 -1.57 3.63
C THR A 121 -17.91 -1.60 2.47
N THR A 122 -19.04 -2.28 2.68
CA THR A 122 -20.20 -2.20 1.80
C THR A 122 -20.97 -0.89 2.01
N LYS A 123 -21.93 -0.60 1.12
CA LYS A 123 -22.81 0.58 1.22
C LYS A 123 -23.94 0.38 2.24
N GLU A 124 -24.52 -0.81 2.24
CA GLU A 124 -25.77 -1.13 2.94
C GLU A 124 -25.52 -1.37 4.42
N ASP A 125 -24.74 -2.41 4.75
CA ASP A 125 -24.48 -2.80 6.14
C ASP A 125 -23.30 -2.08 6.76
N LYS A 126 -22.47 -1.43 5.92
CA LYS A 126 -21.18 -0.82 6.29
C LYS A 126 -20.24 -1.79 7.01
N ASP A 127 -20.43 -3.09 6.83
CA ASP A 127 -19.56 -4.09 7.45
C ASP A 127 -18.23 -4.17 6.71
N THR A 128 -17.17 -4.59 7.42
CA THR A 128 -15.85 -4.75 6.83
C THR A 128 -15.79 -6.02 5.99
N ILE A 129 -15.39 -5.86 4.73
CA ILE A 129 -15.33 -6.96 3.75
C ILE A 129 -13.91 -7.30 3.30
N GLY A 130 -12.94 -6.48 3.67
CA GLY A 130 -11.54 -6.70 3.37
C GLY A 130 -10.66 -5.65 3.99
N TYR A 131 -9.36 -5.93 4.06
CA TYR A 131 -8.37 -5.03 4.66
C TYR A 131 -7.00 -5.19 4.01
N ILE A 132 -6.12 -4.21 4.20
CA ILE A 132 -4.71 -4.32 3.86
C ILE A 132 -3.91 -4.46 5.16
N PRO A 133 -3.12 -5.53 5.36
CA PRO A 133 -2.35 -5.72 6.57
C PRO A 133 -1.42 -4.53 6.88
N ASN A 134 -1.52 -3.98 8.08
CA ASN A 134 -0.71 -2.85 8.54
C ASN A 134 0.79 -3.12 8.43
N LYS A 135 1.22 -4.36 8.73
CA LYS A 135 2.62 -4.74 8.62
C LYS A 135 3.14 -4.57 7.18
N VAL A 136 2.33 -4.93 6.18
CA VAL A 136 2.66 -4.77 4.76
C VAL A 136 2.81 -3.29 4.42
N LEU A 137 1.87 -2.45 4.85
CA LEU A 137 1.92 -1.00 4.63
C LEU A 137 3.13 -0.34 5.31
N GLN A 138 3.45 -0.71 6.55
CA GLN A 138 4.59 -0.16 7.29
C GLN A 138 5.94 -0.51 6.66
N GLU A 139 6.11 -1.78 6.26
CA GLU A 139 7.32 -2.23 5.56
C GLU A 139 7.44 -1.55 4.19
N ALA A 140 6.33 -1.43 3.46
CA ALA A 140 6.30 -0.76 2.17
C ALA A 140 6.61 0.73 2.28
N TYR A 141 6.04 1.44 3.25
CA TYR A 141 6.29 2.86 3.48
C TYR A 141 7.79 3.13 3.62
N THR A 142 8.46 2.35 4.47
CA THR A 142 9.91 2.49 4.69
C THR A 142 10.69 2.32 3.39
N LYS A 143 10.39 1.28 2.61
CA LYS A 143 11.05 1.01 1.32
C LYS A 143 10.74 2.08 0.27
N VAL A 144 9.50 2.56 0.21
CA VAL A 144 9.07 3.61 -0.72
C VAL A 144 9.81 4.92 -0.45
N ILE A 145 9.95 5.33 0.81
CA ILE A 145 10.70 6.54 1.15
C ILE A 145 12.16 6.41 0.71
N VAL A 146 12.82 5.28 1.00
CA VAL A 146 14.21 5.03 0.57
C VAL A 146 14.34 5.07 -0.96
N ALA A 147 13.45 4.39 -1.69
CA ALA A 147 13.46 4.38 -3.14
C ALA A 147 13.21 5.78 -3.73
N TYR A 148 12.27 6.54 -3.15
CA TYR A 148 11.94 7.89 -3.58
C TYR A 148 13.09 8.87 -3.34
N GLU A 149 13.74 8.81 -2.18
CA GLU A 149 14.90 9.65 -1.86
C GLU A 149 16.13 9.34 -2.72
N ALA A 150 16.28 8.08 -3.13
CA ALA A 150 17.27 7.65 -4.11
C ALA A 150 16.87 7.97 -5.57
N GLY A 151 15.65 8.49 -5.79
CA GLY A 151 15.04 8.76 -7.09
C GLY A 151 14.84 7.53 -7.99
N ASN A 152 14.71 6.35 -7.38
CA ASN A 152 14.32 5.12 -8.04
C ASN A 152 12.79 5.03 -8.15
N TYR A 153 12.20 5.83 -9.05
CA TYR A 153 10.75 5.94 -9.19
C TYR A 153 10.09 4.66 -9.71
N GLU A 154 10.79 3.86 -10.51
CA GLU A 154 10.27 2.56 -10.95
C GLU A 154 10.06 1.63 -9.76
N GLU A 155 11.02 1.60 -8.83
CA GLU A 155 10.90 0.82 -7.60
C GLU A 155 9.78 1.34 -6.69
N VAL A 156 9.58 2.66 -6.63
CA VAL A 156 8.43 3.25 -5.92
C VAL A 156 7.13 2.62 -6.42
N TYR A 157 6.90 2.57 -7.74
CA TYR A 157 5.67 1.97 -8.30
C TYR A 157 5.54 0.47 -8.00
N LYS A 158 6.63 -0.29 -8.09
CA LYS A 158 6.62 -1.73 -7.77
C LYS A 158 6.24 -1.98 -6.31
N LEU A 159 6.83 -1.21 -5.40
CA LEU A 159 6.53 -1.30 -3.97
C LEU A 159 5.08 -0.93 -3.67
N PHE A 160 4.55 0.12 -4.32
CA PHE A 160 3.13 0.47 -4.23
C PHE A 160 2.22 -0.67 -4.67
N GLN A 161 2.46 -1.20 -5.88
CA GLN A 161 1.61 -2.26 -6.44
C GLN A 161 1.64 -3.54 -5.60
N SER A 162 2.79 -3.86 -5.01
CA SER A 162 2.93 -5.01 -4.11
C SER A 162 2.24 -4.78 -2.77
N ALA A 163 2.36 -3.58 -2.19
CA ALA A 163 1.87 -3.28 -0.86
C ALA A 163 0.36 -3.08 -0.78
N TYR A 164 -0.23 -2.53 -1.85
CA TYR A 164 -1.68 -2.31 -1.94
C TYR A 164 -2.38 -3.57 -2.38
N THR A 165 -2.29 -4.59 -1.54
CA THR A 165 -2.94 -5.88 -1.74
C THR A 165 -3.86 -6.15 -0.56
N ALA A 166 -5.16 -6.08 -0.83
CA ALA A 166 -6.21 -6.35 0.14
C ALA A 166 -6.54 -7.84 0.21
N VAL A 167 -6.96 -8.25 1.41
CA VAL A 167 -7.39 -9.60 1.72
C VAL A 167 -8.84 -9.55 2.20
N PRO A 168 -9.75 -10.38 1.66
CA PRO A 168 -11.10 -10.48 2.18
C PRO A 168 -11.17 -10.92 3.63
N CYS A 169 -12.12 -10.38 4.36
CA CYS A 169 -12.42 -10.75 5.74
C CYS A 169 -13.88 -10.40 6.07
N THR A 170 -14.40 -10.86 7.19
CA THR A 170 -15.64 -10.33 7.79
C THR A 170 -15.33 -9.24 8.80
N GLY A 171 -16.33 -8.45 9.19
CA GLY A 171 -16.19 -7.47 10.28
C GLY A 171 -15.71 -8.07 11.58
N LYS A 172 -16.19 -9.27 11.92
CA LYS A 172 -15.75 -10.01 13.12
C LYS A 172 -14.25 -10.34 13.04
N GLN A 173 -13.81 -10.92 11.93
CA GLN A 173 -12.41 -11.28 11.73
C GLN A 173 -11.50 -10.05 11.76
N TYR A 174 -11.89 -8.95 11.12
CA TYR A 174 -11.12 -7.70 11.15
C TYR A 174 -10.95 -7.17 12.58
N ARG A 175 -12.02 -7.16 13.39
CA ARG A 175 -11.96 -6.74 14.80
C ARG A 175 -11.03 -7.64 15.62
N GLU A 176 -11.06 -8.96 15.40
CA GLU A 176 -10.18 -9.92 16.06
C GLU A 176 -8.71 -9.72 15.68
N LEU A 177 -8.42 -9.50 14.39
CA LEU A 177 -7.09 -9.15 13.89
C LEU A 177 -6.59 -7.84 14.49
N LYS A 178 -7.47 -6.83 14.57
CA LYS A 178 -7.16 -5.53 15.16
C LYS A 178 -6.81 -5.62 16.63
N ALA A 179 -7.54 -6.40 17.41
CA ALA A 179 -7.23 -6.65 18.82
C ALA A 179 -5.86 -7.32 19.03
N LYS A 180 -5.36 -8.05 18.03
CA LYS A 180 -4.04 -8.72 18.03
C LYS A 180 -2.94 -7.89 17.37
N ASN A 181 -3.24 -6.69 16.83
CA ASN A 181 -2.35 -5.91 15.97
C ASN A 181 -1.84 -6.70 14.74
N GLN A 182 -2.70 -7.53 14.17
CA GLN A 182 -2.43 -8.37 12.99
C GLN A 182 -3.27 -8.00 11.77
N HIS A 183 -4.06 -6.93 11.88
CA HIS A 183 -4.79 -6.32 10.79
C HIS A 183 -3.90 -5.47 9.89
#